data_AF-A0A9E2B6I8-F1
#
_entry.id   AF-A0A9E2B6I8-F1
#
_cell.length_a   1.000
_cell.length_b   1.000
_cell.length_c   1.000
_cell.angle_alpha   90.00
_cell.angle_beta   90.00
_cell.angle_gamma   90.00
#
_symmetry.space_group_name_H-M   'P 1'
#
loop_
_entity.id
_entity.type
_entity.pdbx_description
1 polymer ?
#
loop_
_entity_poly.entity_id
_entity_poly.type
_entity_poly.pdbx_seq_one_letter_code
_entity_poly.pdbx_strand_id
1 'polypeptide(L)'
;PFRAETERYGPYSEAGETVWNHPFLFGSKRTGPDLARVGGRYSDDWHRVHLINPRDLVPESNMPAYPWLEDALIDASATPTKLSTMQMLGVPYSDADIAAAQASVEGKTELDALVAYLQNLGVLMKNRGQ
;
A
#
# COMPACT_ATOMS: atom_id res chain seq x y z
N PRO A 1 5.98 17.33 15.60
CA PRO A 1 5.48 17.26 14.20
C PRO A 1 5.61 18.64 13.54
N PHE A 2 6.15 18.73 12.33
CA PHE A 2 6.37 20.02 11.64
C PHE A 2 5.13 20.42 10.84
N ARG A 3 4.73 21.69 10.95
CA ARG A 3 3.56 22.23 10.23
C ARG A 3 3.65 22.07 8.71
N ALA A 4 4.82 22.34 8.11
CA ALA A 4 5.01 22.26 6.65
C ALA A 4 4.80 20.84 6.10
N GLU A 5 5.16 19.81 6.86
CA GLU A 5 4.93 18.40 6.50
C GLU A 5 3.44 18.05 6.60
N THR A 6 2.78 18.58 7.64
CA THR A 6 1.33 18.39 7.82
C THR A 6 0.53 19.03 6.70
N GLU A 7 0.90 20.22 6.26
CA GLU A 7 0.24 20.88 5.11
C GLU A 7 0.46 20.10 3.79
N ARG A 8 1.61 19.45 3.62
CA ARG A 8 1.96 18.71 2.39
C ARG A 8 1.32 17.31 2.31
N TYR A 9 1.33 16.58 3.41
CA TYR A 9 0.96 15.16 3.46
C TYR A 9 -0.30 14.87 4.26
N GLY A 10 -0.72 15.79 5.14
CA GLY A 10 -1.83 15.58 6.07
C GLY A 10 -1.34 15.28 7.50
N PRO A 11 -2.23 14.77 8.38
CA PRO A 11 -1.89 14.49 9.78
C PRO A 11 -0.63 13.62 9.92
N TYR A 12 0.18 13.91 10.93
CA TYR A 12 1.39 13.13 11.21
C TYR A 12 1.04 11.67 11.54
N SER A 13 1.98 10.76 11.30
CA SER A 13 1.80 9.33 11.61
C SER A 13 1.75 9.08 13.11
N GLU A 14 0.81 8.26 13.55
CA GLU A 14 0.69 7.79 14.93
C GLU A 14 1.19 6.35 15.05
N ALA A 15 1.70 5.98 16.23
CA ALA A 15 2.26 4.64 16.48
C ALA A 15 1.22 3.52 16.27
N GLY A 16 -0.06 3.80 16.51
CA GLY A 16 -1.15 2.85 16.32
C GLY A 16 -1.37 2.41 14.87
N GLU A 17 -0.88 3.17 13.90
CA GLU A 17 -1.13 2.89 12.47
C GLU A 17 -0.20 1.83 11.89
N THR A 18 0.92 1.57 12.56
CA THR A 18 1.93 0.60 12.09
C THR A 18 2.02 -0.62 12.98
N VAL A 19 1.05 -0.83 13.88
CA VAL A 19 1.04 -1.95 14.84
C VAL A 19 1.09 -3.30 14.12
N TRP A 20 0.48 -3.40 12.93
CA TRP A 20 0.43 -4.64 12.14
C TRP A 20 1.47 -4.70 11.01
N ASN A 21 2.42 -3.76 10.94
CA ASN A 21 3.43 -3.74 9.89
C ASN A 21 4.65 -4.58 10.29
N HIS A 22 4.81 -5.73 9.63
CA HIS A 22 5.95 -6.62 9.84
C HIS A 22 6.70 -6.86 8.51
N PRO A 23 7.86 -6.23 8.28
CA PRO A 23 8.48 -5.17 9.08
C PRO A 23 7.81 -3.80 8.91
N PHE A 24 8.22 -2.81 9.70
CA PHE A 24 7.81 -1.42 9.52
C PHE A 24 8.37 -0.84 8.21
N LEU A 25 7.62 0.07 7.57
CA LEU A 25 7.97 0.69 6.28
C LEU A 25 8.21 2.20 6.40
N PHE A 26 8.73 2.65 7.54
CA PHE A 26 9.14 4.04 7.67
C PHE A 26 10.37 4.31 6.81
N GLY A 27 10.23 5.32 5.94
CA GLY A 27 11.32 5.76 5.09
C GLY A 27 12.45 6.40 5.92
N SER A 28 13.69 6.08 5.55
CA SER A 28 14.89 6.79 6.03
C SER A 28 15.37 7.86 5.04
N LYS A 29 14.81 7.88 3.82
CA LYS A 29 15.12 8.83 2.74
C LYS A 29 13.87 9.12 1.93
N ARG A 30 13.81 10.32 1.35
CA ARG A 30 12.77 10.76 0.41
C ARG A 30 13.40 11.20 -0.91
N THR A 31 13.47 10.27 -1.86
CA THR A 31 13.75 10.61 -3.27
C THR A 31 12.46 11.03 -3.97
N GLY A 32 11.36 10.33 -3.69
CA GLY A 32 10.00 10.75 -3.99
C GLY A 32 9.26 11.25 -2.73
N PRO A 33 7.98 11.63 -2.87
CA PRO A 33 7.15 12.08 -1.75
C PRO A 33 6.87 10.98 -0.71
N ASP A 34 6.42 11.38 0.47
CA ASP A 34 5.92 10.45 1.50
C ASP A 34 4.60 9.78 1.07
N LEU A 35 4.45 8.48 1.37
CA LEU A 35 3.30 7.66 0.97
C LEU A 35 2.33 7.36 2.11
N ALA A 36 2.62 7.72 3.36
CA ALA A 36 1.83 7.32 4.54
C ALA A 36 0.37 7.81 4.52
N ARG A 37 0.03 8.72 3.59
CA ARG A 37 -1.27 9.39 3.45
C ARG A 37 -1.78 9.41 2.01
N VAL A 38 -1.30 8.50 1.15
CA VAL A 38 -1.68 8.51 -0.28
C VAL A 38 -3.06 7.91 -0.54
N GLY A 39 -3.61 7.14 0.39
CA GLY A 39 -4.91 6.50 0.25
C GLY A 39 -6.04 7.48 -0.08
N GLY A 40 -6.69 7.27 -1.23
CA GLY A 40 -7.74 8.12 -1.78
C GLY A 40 -7.29 9.51 -2.24
N ARG A 41 -5.98 9.79 -2.35
CA ARG A 41 -5.45 11.05 -2.90
C ARG A 41 -5.46 11.06 -4.43
N TYR A 42 -5.25 9.90 -5.04
CA TYR A 42 -5.28 9.68 -6.49
C TYR A 42 -6.20 8.50 -6.82
N SER A 43 -6.71 8.46 -8.05
CA SER A 43 -7.51 7.32 -8.52
C SER A 43 -6.64 6.10 -8.78
N ASP A 44 -7.27 4.92 -8.82
CA ASP A 44 -6.60 3.67 -9.20
C ASP A 44 -5.98 3.77 -10.59
N ASP A 45 -6.67 4.38 -11.55
CA ASP A 45 -6.16 4.60 -12.91
C ASP A 45 -4.91 5.50 -12.91
N TRP A 46 -4.89 6.55 -12.08
CA TRP A 46 -3.70 7.39 -11.93
C TRP A 46 -2.52 6.56 -11.41
N HIS A 47 -2.76 5.71 -10.39
CA HIS A 47 -1.72 4.83 -9.86
C HIS A 47 -1.21 3.84 -10.91
N ARG A 48 -2.09 3.23 -11.71
CA ARG A 48 -1.72 2.30 -12.78
C ARG A 48 -0.83 2.98 -13.82
N VAL A 49 -1.29 4.09 -14.39
CA VAL A 49 -0.53 4.83 -15.41
C VAL A 49 0.81 5.33 -14.82
N HIS A 50 0.80 5.88 -13.61
CA HIS A 50 2.02 6.37 -12.96
C HIS A 50 3.02 5.25 -12.66
N LEU A 51 2.58 4.05 -12.27
CA LEU A 51 3.49 2.93 -12.03
C LEU A 51 4.05 2.35 -13.33
N ILE A 52 3.23 2.25 -14.38
CA ILE A 52 3.67 1.77 -15.70
C ILE A 52 4.72 2.72 -16.27
N ASN A 53 4.45 4.02 -16.28
CA ASN A 53 5.40 5.03 -16.69
C ASN A 53 5.14 6.37 -15.97
N PRO A 54 5.91 6.69 -14.93
CA PRO A 54 5.72 7.91 -14.14
C PRO A 54 5.79 9.20 -14.97
N ARG A 55 6.56 9.18 -16.06
CA ARG A 55 6.83 10.35 -16.92
C ARG A 55 5.64 10.75 -17.78
N ASP A 56 4.64 9.88 -17.94
CA ASP A 56 3.42 10.20 -18.70
C ASP A 56 2.49 11.14 -17.92
N LEU A 57 2.55 11.11 -16.59
CA LEU A 57 1.74 11.97 -15.72
C LEU A 57 2.58 13.06 -15.04
N VAL A 58 3.86 12.78 -14.78
CA VAL A 58 4.80 13.70 -14.14
C VAL A 58 6.10 13.69 -14.96
N PRO A 59 6.23 14.53 -16.00
CA PRO A 59 7.35 14.49 -16.95
C PRO A 59 8.74 14.55 -16.31
N GLU A 60 8.87 15.28 -15.20
CA GLU A 60 10.09 15.45 -14.41
C GLU A 60 10.36 14.31 -13.41
N SER A 61 9.51 13.28 -13.35
CA SER A 61 9.65 12.19 -12.40
C SER A 61 10.96 11.43 -12.59
N ASN A 62 11.68 11.27 -11.48
CA ASN A 62 12.87 10.43 -11.42
C ASN A 62 12.55 8.98 -11.00
N MET A 63 11.27 8.67 -10.76
CA MET A 63 10.84 7.32 -10.40
C MET A 63 11.10 6.34 -11.58
N PRO A 64 11.60 5.13 -11.32
CA PRO A 64 11.67 4.07 -12.33
C PRO A 64 10.27 3.68 -12.82
N ALA A 65 10.18 3.21 -14.06
CA ALA A 65 8.98 2.60 -14.61
C ALA A 65 8.88 1.14 -14.13
N TYR A 66 7.66 0.67 -13.82
CA TYR A 66 7.35 -0.69 -13.36
C TYR A 66 6.30 -1.39 -14.25
N PRO A 67 6.43 -1.40 -15.59
CA PRO A 67 5.40 -1.92 -16.50
C PRO A 67 5.13 -3.41 -16.33
N TRP A 68 6.12 -4.20 -15.90
CA TRP A 68 5.97 -5.65 -15.72
C TRP A 68 4.94 -6.05 -14.67
N LEU A 69 4.57 -5.14 -13.75
CA LEU A 69 3.55 -5.39 -12.74
C LEU A 69 2.16 -5.64 -13.35
N GLU A 70 1.91 -5.12 -14.56
CA GLU A 70 0.64 -5.28 -15.27
C GLU A 70 0.40 -6.74 -15.69
N ASP A 71 1.46 -7.45 -16.08
CA ASP A 71 1.36 -8.84 -16.56
C ASP A 71 1.73 -9.88 -15.49
N ALA A 72 2.42 -9.46 -14.42
CA ALA A 72 2.84 -10.35 -13.35
C ALA A 72 1.64 -10.76 -12.49
N LEU A 73 1.27 -12.04 -12.51
CA LEU A 73 0.23 -12.59 -11.63
C LEU A 73 0.78 -12.85 -10.22
N ILE A 74 -0.05 -12.59 -9.22
CA ILE A 74 0.26 -12.92 -7.83
C ILE A 74 0.25 -14.44 -7.64
N ASP A 75 1.25 -14.97 -6.94
CA ASP A 75 1.20 -16.33 -6.41
C ASP A 75 0.18 -16.40 -5.25
N ALA A 76 -1.05 -16.72 -5.59
CA ALA A 76 -2.17 -16.82 -4.66
C ALA A 76 -1.97 -17.94 -3.62
N SER A 77 -1.19 -18.97 -3.94
CA SER A 77 -0.96 -20.12 -3.04
C SER A 77 -0.14 -19.76 -1.81
N ALA A 78 0.66 -18.70 -1.88
CA ALA A 78 1.49 -18.23 -0.78
C ALA A 78 0.73 -17.35 0.23
N THR A 79 -0.43 -16.79 -0.15
CA THR A 79 -1.18 -15.82 0.67
C THR A 79 -1.68 -16.41 2.00
N PRO A 80 -2.27 -17.63 2.04
CA PRO A 80 -2.68 -18.24 3.30
C PRO A 80 -1.52 -18.42 4.29
N THR A 81 -0.34 -18.84 3.81
CA THR A 81 0.86 -18.99 4.65
C THR A 81 1.33 -17.65 5.21
N LYS A 82 1.29 -16.58 4.41
CA LYS A 82 1.62 -15.22 4.86
C LYS A 82 0.65 -14.75 5.94
N LEU A 83 -0.66 -14.92 5.75
CA LEU A 83 -1.66 -14.52 6.74
C LEU A 83 -1.54 -15.32 8.04
N SER A 84 -1.31 -16.63 7.97
CA SER A 84 -1.07 -17.48 9.14
C SER A 84 0.19 -17.04 9.91
N THR A 85 1.25 -16.65 9.20
CA THR A 85 2.46 -16.12 9.84
C THR A 85 2.19 -14.76 10.50
N MET A 86 1.42 -13.88 9.86
CA MET A 86 1.00 -12.61 10.46
C MET A 86 0.11 -12.83 11.69
N GLN A 87 -0.77 -13.82 11.66
CA GLN A 87 -1.57 -14.25 12.82
C GLN A 87 -0.67 -14.67 13.98
N MET A 88 0.37 -15.47 13.71
CA MET A 88 1.37 -15.86 14.70
C MET A 88 2.14 -14.66 15.28
N LEU A 89 2.37 -13.61 14.48
CA LEU A 89 3.01 -12.36 14.92
C LEU A 89 2.07 -11.42 15.69
N GLY A 90 0.80 -11.79 15.87
CA GLY A 90 -0.19 -11.02 16.65
C GLY A 90 -1.11 -10.13 15.82
N VAL A 91 -1.08 -10.22 14.49
CA VAL A 91 -2.07 -9.56 13.63
C VAL A 91 -3.40 -10.32 13.73
N PRO A 92 -4.55 -9.67 13.97
CA PRO A 92 -5.80 -10.35 14.33
C PRO A 92 -6.54 -10.93 13.11
N TYR A 93 -5.87 -11.72 12.27
CA TYR A 93 -6.53 -12.50 11.22
C TYR A 93 -7.30 -13.68 11.82
N SER A 94 -8.51 -13.90 11.33
CA SER A 94 -9.31 -15.08 11.66
C SER A 94 -8.96 -16.27 10.75
N ASP A 95 -9.31 -17.48 11.17
CA ASP A 95 -9.14 -18.68 10.33
C ASP A 95 -9.97 -18.60 9.05
N ALA A 96 -11.10 -17.87 9.09
CA ALA A 96 -11.91 -17.58 7.91
C ALA A 96 -11.18 -16.68 6.91
N ASP A 97 -10.44 -15.66 7.40
CA ASP A 97 -9.63 -14.79 6.53
C ASP A 97 -8.55 -15.61 5.83
N ILE A 98 -7.87 -16.51 6.56
CA ILE A 98 -6.83 -17.38 6.02
C ILE A 98 -7.40 -18.35 4.97
N ALA A 99 -8.57 -18.95 5.26
CA ALA A 99 -9.24 -19.87 4.34
C ALA A 99 -9.69 -19.18 3.04
N ALA A 100 -10.13 -17.92 3.11
CA ALA A 100 -10.57 -17.13 1.96
C ALA A 100 -9.39 -16.45 1.19
N ALA A 101 -8.20 -16.42 1.78
CA ALA A 101 -7.07 -15.60 1.31
C ALA A 101 -6.60 -15.92 -0.11
N GLN A 102 -6.60 -17.20 -0.50
CA GLN A 102 -6.15 -17.58 -1.84
C GLN A 102 -7.16 -17.10 -2.90
N ALA A 103 -8.45 -17.37 -2.68
CA ALA A 103 -9.51 -17.00 -3.61
C ALA A 103 -9.65 -15.47 -3.77
N SER A 104 -9.31 -14.68 -2.73
CA SER A 104 -9.43 -13.22 -2.78
C SER A 104 -8.39 -12.55 -3.68
N VAL A 105 -7.26 -13.21 -3.94
CA VAL A 105 -6.16 -12.67 -4.78
C VAL A 105 -5.95 -13.46 -6.08
N GLU A 106 -6.71 -14.53 -6.29
CA GLU A 106 -6.61 -15.35 -7.49
C GLU A 106 -6.91 -14.53 -8.76
N GLY A 107 -6.05 -14.66 -9.77
CA GLY A 107 -6.16 -13.93 -11.03
C GLY A 107 -5.86 -12.43 -10.93
N LYS A 108 -5.40 -11.92 -9.78
CA LYS A 108 -4.95 -10.54 -9.62
C LYS A 108 -3.50 -10.39 -10.07
N THR A 109 -3.20 -9.24 -10.65
CA THR A 109 -1.85 -8.84 -11.03
C THR A 109 -1.12 -8.21 -9.83
N GLU A 110 0.21 -8.18 -9.87
CA GLU A 110 1.00 -7.46 -8.87
C GLU A 110 0.66 -5.96 -8.87
N LEU A 111 0.30 -5.39 -10.04
CA LEU A 111 -0.19 -4.02 -10.15
C LEU A 111 -1.50 -3.83 -9.37
N ASP A 112 -2.45 -4.75 -9.50
CA ASP A 112 -3.72 -4.68 -8.75
C ASP A 112 -3.47 -4.68 -7.23
N ALA A 113 -2.59 -5.56 -6.75
CA ALA A 113 -2.27 -5.62 -5.33
C ALA A 113 -1.52 -4.38 -4.85
N LEU A 114 -0.59 -3.84 -5.65
CA LEU A 114 0.15 -2.64 -5.27
C LEU A 114 -0.77 -1.42 -5.20
N VAL A 115 -1.70 -1.27 -6.14
CA VAL A 115 -2.72 -0.21 -6.10
C VAL A 115 -3.59 -0.37 -4.87
N ALA A 116 -4.10 -1.58 -4.59
CA ALA A 116 -4.90 -1.84 -3.39
C ALA A 116 -4.15 -1.50 -2.09
N TYR A 117 -2.86 -1.83 -2.02
CA TYR A 117 -2.01 -1.46 -0.90
C TYR A 117 -1.88 0.07 -0.75
N LEU A 118 -1.54 0.78 -1.83
CA LEU A 118 -1.39 2.24 -1.82
C LEU A 118 -2.69 2.93 -1.41
N GLN A 119 -3.84 2.45 -1.89
CA GLN A 119 -5.14 3.00 -1.54
C GLN A 119 -5.49 2.84 -0.05
N ASN A 120 -4.93 1.84 0.64
CA ASN A 120 -5.18 1.63 2.06
C ASN A 120 -4.32 2.54 2.98
N LEU A 121 -3.22 3.12 2.46
CA LEU A 121 -2.27 3.88 3.27
C LEU A 121 -2.89 5.17 3.86
N GLY A 122 -2.98 5.22 5.19
CA GLY A 122 -3.47 6.38 5.94
C GLY A 122 -4.99 6.52 6.01
N VAL A 123 -5.76 5.55 5.51
CA VAL A 123 -7.24 5.58 5.53
C VAL A 123 -7.80 5.34 6.94
N LEU A 124 -7.14 4.50 7.75
CA LEU A 124 -7.56 4.21 9.12
C LEU A 124 -7.73 5.47 10.00
N MET A 125 -6.93 6.51 9.75
CA MET A 125 -7.03 7.80 10.45
C MET A 125 -8.18 8.65 9.95
N LYS A 126 -8.47 8.66 8.64
CA LYS A 126 -9.59 9.44 8.07
C LYS A 126 -10.93 9.00 8.68
N ASN A 127 -11.08 7.71 8.96
CA ASN A 127 -12.34 7.13 9.46
C ASN A 127 -12.53 7.28 10.98
N ARG A 128 -11.51 7.68 11.76
CA ARG A 128 -11.64 7.93 13.21
C ARG A 128 -12.23 9.30 13.55
N GLY A 129 -12.28 10.21 12.60
CA GLY A 129 -12.80 11.57 12.77
C GLY A 129 -14.25 11.77 12.30
N GLN A 130 -14.95 10.68 11.94
CA GLN A 130 -16.39 10.67 11.64
C GLN A 130 -17.17 10.03 12.78
#